data_AF-A0A7C0VF13-F1
#
_entry.id   AF-A0A7C0VF13-F1
#
_cell.length_a   1.000
_cell.length_b   1.000
_cell.length_c   1.000
_cell.angle_alpha   90.00
_cell.angle_beta   90.00
_cell.angle_gamma   90.00
#
_symmetry.space_group_name_H-M   'P 1'
#
loop_
_entity.id
_entity.type
_entity.pdbx_description
1 polymer ?
#
loop_
_entity_poly.entity_id
_entity_poly.type
_entity_poly.pdbx_seq_one_letter_code
_entity_poly.pdbx_strand_id
1 'polypeptide(L)'
;MSSATLRNKIGVLLLERPMTLKEIAAELGVTEKKAYSLLKNMFQNERVDSFKDVDGLRKYRCTPAEAEAARKRKARAEKRAKKKG
;
A
#
# COMPACT_ATOMS: atom_id res chain seq x y z
N MET A 1 7.61 12.22 -5.59
CA MET A 1 7.11 10.90 -6.02
C MET A 1 5.79 11.06 -6.75
N SER A 2 5.56 10.32 -7.83
CA SER A 2 4.27 10.34 -8.53
C SER A 2 3.20 9.57 -7.74
N SER A 3 1.93 9.85 -8.01
CA SER A 3 0.80 9.12 -7.39
C SER A 3 0.87 7.61 -7.68
N ALA A 4 1.36 7.22 -8.86
CA ALA A 4 1.57 5.81 -9.20
C ALA A 4 2.65 5.17 -8.32
N THR A 5 3.77 5.86 -8.08
CA THR A 5 4.82 5.38 -7.15
C THR A 5 4.28 5.22 -5.74
N LEU A 6 3.49 6.17 -5.25
CA LEU A 6 2.90 6.10 -3.91
C LEU A 6 1.92 4.92 -3.78
N ARG A 7 1.05 4.68 -4.77
CA ARG A 7 0.17 3.49 -4.76
C ARG A 7 0.94 2.18 -4.74
N ASN A 8 2.04 2.10 -5.50
CA ASN A 8 2.89 0.91 -5.49
C ASN A 8 3.57 0.71 -4.13
N LYS A 9 3.99 1.79 -3.46
CA LYS A 9 4.49 1.72 -2.08
C LYS A 9 3.41 1.25 -1.10
N ILE A 10 2.18 1.75 -1.19
CA ILE A 10 1.05 1.28 -0.38
C ILE A 10 0.87 -0.23 -0.54
N GLY A 11 0.85 -0.73 -1.77
CA GLY A 11 0.74 -2.16 -2.03
C GLY A 11 1.85 -2.96 -1.35
N VAL A 12 3.09 -2.46 -1.34
CA VAL A 12 4.21 -3.10 -0.64
C VAL A 12 4.06 -3.06 0.88
N LEU A 13 3.64 -1.93 1.45
CA LEU A 13 3.40 -1.80 2.90
C LEU A 13 2.32 -2.77 3.39
N LEU A 14 1.23 -2.87 2.63
CA LEU A 14 0.11 -3.75 2.95
C LEU A 14 0.39 -5.25 2.79
N LEU A 15 1.54 -5.63 2.21
CA LEU A 15 2.01 -7.03 2.24
C LEU A 15 2.47 -7.46 3.61
N GLU A 16 2.97 -6.53 4.42
CA GLU A 16 3.56 -6.83 5.72
C GLU A 16 2.47 -6.97 6.77
N ARG A 17 1.52 -6.02 6.78
CA ARG A 17 0.34 -6.07 7.63
C ARG A 17 -0.78 -5.19 7.07
N PRO A 18 -2.05 -5.48 7.40
CA PRO A 18 -3.12 -4.53 7.20
C PRO A 18 -2.86 -3.24 8.01
N MET A 19 -3.12 -2.09 7.39
CA MET A 19 -2.87 -0.79 8.00
C MET A 19 -4.09 0.12 7.90
N THR A 20 -4.22 1.03 8.86
CA THR A 20 -5.21 2.11 8.85
C THR A 20 -4.77 3.23 7.90
N LEU A 21 -5.70 4.13 7.57
CA LEU A 21 -5.41 5.33 6.79
C LEU A 21 -4.27 6.17 7.42
N LYS A 22 -4.28 6.30 8.76
CA LYS A 22 -3.31 7.08 9.52
C LYS A 22 -1.91 6.50 9.42
N GLU A 23 -1.79 5.18 9.61
CA GLU A 23 -0.52 4.48 9.49
C GLU A 23 0.03 4.60 8.06
N ILE A 24 -0.80 4.42 7.04
CA ILE A 24 -0.38 4.55 5.65
C ILE A 24 0.09 5.98 5.35
N ALA A 25 -0.59 6.99 5.87
CA ALA A 25 -0.18 8.39 5.71
C ALA A 25 1.20 8.65 6.34
N ALA A 26 1.42 8.13 7.55
CA ALA A 26 2.68 8.24 8.28
C ALA A 26 3.84 7.54 7.54
N GLU A 27 3.65 6.28 7.14
CA GLU A 27 4.66 5.48 6.40
C GLU A 27 5.07 6.12 5.06
N LEU A 28 4.13 6.82 4.42
CA LEU A 28 4.40 7.52 3.16
C LEU A 28 4.94 8.95 3.34
N GLY A 29 4.88 9.51 4.55
CA GLY A 29 5.19 10.92 4.80
C GLY A 29 4.25 11.88 4.07
N VAL A 30 2.95 11.58 4.04
CA VAL A 30 1.92 12.39 3.36
C VAL A 30 0.75 12.71 4.28
N THR A 31 -0.09 13.66 3.88
CA THR A 31 -1.32 13.98 4.61
C THR A 31 -2.35 12.86 4.49
N GLU A 32 -3.20 12.69 5.52
CA GLU A 32 -4.31 11.72 5.49
C GLU A 32 -5.23 11.92 4.28
N LYS A 33 -5.53 13.18 3.91
CA LYS A 33 -6.32 13.51 2.71
C LYS A 33 -5.69 12.92 1.44
N LYS A 34 -4.37 12.99 1.31
CA LYS A 34 -3.64 12.45 0.15
C LYS A 34 -3.61 10.93 0.19
N ALA A 35 -3.33 10.32 1.34
CA ALA A 35 -3.40 8.87 1.51
C ALA A 35 -4.80 8.32 1.18
N TYR A 36 -5.86 9.03 1.62
CA TYR A 36 -7.24 8.68 1.31
C TYR A 36 -7.54 8.72 -0.18
N SER A 37 -7.09 9.76 -0.90
CA SER A 37 -7.24 9.84 -2.35
C SER A 37 -6.55 8.67 -3.08
N LEU A 38 -5.35 8.28 -2.62
CA LEU A 38 -4.63 7.13 -3.18
C LEU A 38 -5.35 5.81 -2.91
N LEU A 39 -5.82 5.59 -1.68
CA LEU A 39 -6.57 4.40 -1.29
C LEU A 39 -7.92 4.30 -2.01
N LYS A 40 -8.66 5.41 -2.13
CA LYS A 40 -9.91 5.47 -2.89
C LYS A 40 -9.68 5.03 -4.33
N ASN A 41 -8.63 5.55 -4.96
CA ASN A 41 -8.28 5.13 -6.32
C ASN A 41 -7.88 3.66 -6.38
N MET A 42 -7.08 3.14 -5.42
CA MET A 42 -6.72 1.72 -5.40
C MET A 42 -7.94 0.82 -5.19
N PHE A 43 -8.88 1.23 -4.34
CA PHE A 43 -10.13 0.51 -4.07
C PHE A 43 -11.01 0.45 -5.32
N GLN A 44 -11.19 1.58 -6.01
CA GLN A 44 -11.93 1.66 -7.28
C GLN A 44 -11.33 0.81 -8.41
N ASN A 45 -10.03 0.47 -8.32
CA ASN A 45 -9.34 -0.38 -9.28
C ASN A 45 -9.11 -1.80 -8.72
N GLU A 46 -9.85 -2.21 -7.69
CA GLU A 46 -9.82 -3.57 -7.11
C GLU A 46 -8.41 -4.01 -6.65
N ARG A 47 -7.58 -3.04 -6.24
CA ARG A 47 -6.23 -3.30 -5.74
C ARG A 47 -6.17 -3.48 -4.23
N VAL A 48 -7.12 -2.89 -3.50
CA VAL A 48 -7.21 -3.00 -2.05
C VAL A 48 -8.65 -3.21 -1.61
N ASP A 49 -8.80 -3.91 -0.50
CA ASP A 49 -10.06 -4.03 0.23
C ASP A 49 -9.95 -3.27 1.55
N SER A 50 -11.11 -2.86 2.09
CA SER A 50 -11.21 -2.33 3.45
C SER A 50 -12.07 -3.25 4.31
N PHE A 51 -11.66 -3.44 5.56
CA PHE A 51 -12.41 -4.20 6.55
C PHE A 51 -12.36 -3.48 7.90
N LYS A 52 -13.32 -3.79 8.77
CA LYS A 52 -13.31 -3.33 10.16
C LYS A 52 -12.55 -4.38 10.97
N ASP A 53 -11.47 -3.97 11.61
CA ASP A 53 -10.68 -4.86 12.45
C ASP A 53 -11.29 -5.01 13.85
N VAL A 54 -10.74 -5.91 14.66
CA VAL A 54 -11.17 -6.21 16.04
C VAL A 54 -11.24 -4.96 16.93
N ASP A 55 -10.34 -4.00 16.70
CA ASP A 55 -10.30 -2.70 17.41
C ASP A 55 -11.40 -1.73 16.95
N GLY A 56 -12.28 -2.15 16.04
CA GLY A 56 -13.31 -1.32 15.43
C GLY A 56 -12.80 -0.32 14.39
N LEU A 57 -11.49 -0.32 14.10
CA LEU A 57 -10.86 0.58 13.14
C LEU A 57 -10.90 0.01 11.72
N ARG A 58 -11.09 0.89 10.73
CA ARG A 58 -10.99 0.49 9.31
C ARG A 58 -9.52 0.29 8.94
N LYS A 59 -9.18 -0.93 8.53
CA LYS A 59 -7.88 -1.29 7.97
C LYS A 59 -8.03 -1.66 6.50
N TYR A 60 -6.94 -1.52 5.77
CA TYR A 60 -6.84 -1.84 4.35
C TYR A 60 -5.89 -3.02 4.16
N ARG A 61 -6.19 -3.86 3.17
CA ARG A 61 -5.33 -4.97 2.74
C ARG A 61 -5.29 -5.04 1.22
N CYS A 62 -4.24 -5.61 0.67
CA CYS A 62 -4.21 -5.91 -0.77
C CYS A 62 -5.26 -6.97 -1.13
N THR A 63 -5.85 -6.83 -2.31
CA THR A 63 -6.51 -7.96 -2.96
C THR A 63 -5.49 -9.02 -3.35
N PRO A 64 -5.88 -10.29 -3.59
CA PRO A 64 -4.94 -11.34 -3.99
C PRO A 64 -4.10 -10.95 -5.22
N ALA A 65 -4.73 -10.34 -6.22
CA ALA A 65 -4.09 -9.88 -7.44
C ALA A 65 -3.04 -8.79 -7.18
N GLU A 66 -3.37 -7.77 -6.36
CA GLU A 66 -2.41 -6.73 -6.01
C GLU A 66 -1.29 -7.27 -5.12
N ALA A 67 -1.56 -8.23 -4.23
CA ALA A 67 -0.54 -8.83 -3.37
C ALA A 67 0.54 -9.54 -4.20
N GLU A 68 0.15 -10.29 -5.23
CA GLU A 68 1.12 -10.93 -6.15
C GLU A 68 1.95 -9.87 -6.89
N ALA A 69 1.28 -8.83 -7.42
CA ALA A 69 1.95 -7.74 -8.13
C ALA A 69 2.92 -6.97 -7.21
N ALA A 70 2.52 -6.69 -5.97
CA ALA A 70 3.33 -6.02 -4.97
C ALA A 70 4.56 -6.86 -4.59
N ARG A 71 4.43 -8.19 -4.43
CA ARG A 71 5.56 -9.09 -4.16
C ARG A 71 6.59 -9.05 -5.29
N LYS A 72 6.13 -9.09 -6.55
CA LYS A 72 7.01 -8.94 -7.72
C LYS A 72 7.73 -7.58 -7.72
N ARG A 73 7.05 -6.49 -7.33
CA ARG A 73 7.66 -5.16 -7.22
C ARG A 73 8.69 -5.09 -6.09
N LYS A 74 8.37 -5.62 -4.89
CA LYS A 74 9.29 -5.69 -3.73
C LYS A 74 10.58 -6.44 -4.10
N ALA A 75 10.45 -7.65 -4.67
CA ALA A 75 11.59 -8.46 -5.10
C ALA A 75 12.45 -7.77 -6.18
N ARG A 76 11.83 -7.05 -7.14
CA ARG A 76 12.57 -6.28 -8.15
C ARG A 76 13.34 -5.11 -7.53
N ALA A 77 12.77 -4.44 -6.54
CA ALA A 77 13.42 -3.34 -5.83
C ALA A 77 14.62 -3.84 -5.02
N GLU A 78 14.47 -4.94 -4.28
CA GLU A 78 15.54 -5.57 -3.50
C GLU A 78 16.69 -6.05 -4.40
N LYS A 79 16.38 -6.71 -5.53
CA LYS A 79 17.41 -7.12 -6.52
C LYS A 79 18.17 -5.92 -7.09
N ARG A 80 17.49 -4.79 -7.33
CA ARG A 80 18.13 -3.56 -7.81
C ARG A 80 19.01 -2.91 -6.74
N ALA A 81 18.60 -2.97 -5.46
CA ALA A 81 19.39 -2.48 -4.35
C ALA A 81 20.68 -3.30 -4.18
N LYS A 82 20.58 -4.64 -4.23
CA LYS A 82 21.73 -5.55 -4.09
C LYS A 82 22.77 -5.44 -5.22
N LYS A 83 22.38 -4.99 -6.41
CA LYS A 83 23.32 -4.76 -7.54
C LYS A 83 24.03 -3.40 -7.48
N LYS A 84 23.61 -2.50 -6.60
CA LYS A 84 24.12 -1.12 -6.50
C LYS A 84 24.94 -0.86 -5.24
N GLY A 85 24.98 -1.82 -4.30
CA GLY A 85 25.88 -1.83 -3.15
C GLY A 85 26.95 -2.89 -3.38
#